data_AF-A0A1I3P421-F1
#
_entry.id   AF-A0A1I3P421-F1
#
_cell.length_a   1.000
_cell.length_b   1.000
_cell.length_c   1.000
_cell.angle_alpha   90.00
_cell.angle_beta   90.00
_cell.angle_gamma   90.00
#
_symmetry.space_group_name_H-M   'P 1'
#
loop_
_entity.id
_entity.type
_entity.pdbx_description
1 polymer ?
#
loop_
_entity_poly.entity_id
_entity_poly.type
_entity_poly.pdbx_seq_one_letter_code
_entity_poly.pdbx_strand_id
1 'polypeptide(L)'
;MAPYNKLRGGTIVNLVGELKRLGFKFEFQKYPEMRNKWKVVFECPAGSKANFSTVIGSNDEMLKISDALRMGGKTFLFNLSVAVGRFGENAMLAAVRAGRINHTFRVGGQSFNLRNMTLSAPLQLQNTSGNGLDLVAKITAPRPPAPRWVAFEVKSKMGPDVPFPSLSEAQQRSDYVQRAAEGAFAGIEQAQRAIRRNQTRGRSWEDLIPQKAEVEEFRDAAQDSEVIKIHAKVELDRMGQPVGEIELVAW
;
A
#
# COMPACT_ATOMS: atom_id res chain seq x y z
N MET A 1 -30.41 -6.58 -34.77
CA MET A 1 -29.13 -6.11 -34.19
C MET A 1 -28.70 -7.13 -33.14
N ALA A 2 -27.48 -7.66 -33.23
CA ALA A 2 -26.98 -8.63 -32.26
C ALA A 2 -26.86 -7.99 -30.86
N PRO A 3 -27.12 -8.72 -29.77
CA PRO A 3 -26.98 -8.19 -28.42
C PRO A 3 -25.50 -7.88 -28.17
N TYR A 4 -25.17 -6.59 -28.05
CA TYR A 4 -23.83 -6.16 -27.68
C TYR A 4 -23.53 -6.64 -26.26
N ASN A 5 -22.56 -7.55 -26.10
CA ASN A 5 -22.01 -7.90 -24.79
C ASN A 5 -21.38 -6.64 -24.17
N LYS A 6 -22.11 -5.99 -23.26
CA LYS A 6 -21.61 -4.81 -22.53
C LYS A 6 -20.44 -5.24 -21.65
N LEU A 7 -19.22 -4.91 -22.07
CA LEU A 7 -18.07 -4.90 -21.18
C LEU A 7 -18.25 -3.77 -20.15
N ARG A 8 -18.17 -4.11 -18.86
CA ARG A 8 -18.27 -3.13 -17.76
C ARG A 8 -17.09 -2.16 -17.82
N GLY A 9 -17.32 -0.88 -17.48
CA GLY A 9 -16.30 0.18 -17.49
C GLY A 9 -15.02 -0.19 -16.72
N GLY A 10 -15.16 -0.77 -15.53
CA GLY A 10 -14.02 -1.26 -14.75
C GLY A 10 -13.21 -2.38 -15.42
N THR A 11 -13.84 -3.24 -16.21
CA THR A 11 -13.14 -4.28 -16.98
C THR A 11 -12.30 -3.66 -18.09
N ILE A 12 -12.77 -2.58 -18.71
CA ILE A 12 -12.04 -1.86 -19.77
C ILE A 12 -10.82 -1.15 -19.18
N VAL A 13 -10.96 -0.49 -18.03
CA VAL A 13 -9.82 0.14 -17.32
C VAL A 13 -8.67 -0.84 -17.11
N ASN A 14 -8.98 -2.09 -16.78
CA ASN A 14 -7.97 -3.12 -16.51
C ASN A 14 -7.35 -3.71 -17.78
N LEU A 15 -8.13 -3.86 -18.86
CA LEU A 15 -7.68 -4.52 -20.10
C LEU A 15 -7.11 -3.55 -21.15
N VAL A 16 -7.40 -2.25 -21.05
CA VAL A 16 -7.06 -1.28 -22.10
C VAL A 16 -5.55 -1.21 -22.41
N GLY A 17 -4.70 -1.43 -21.39
CA GLY A 17 -3.25 -1.48 -21.57
C GLY A 17 -2.80 -2.69 -22.41
N GLU A 18 -3.43 -3.85 -22.22
CA GLU A 18 -3.14 -5.07 -22.99
C GLU A 18 -3.70 -4.98 -24.41
N LEU A 19 -4.94 -4.50 -24.56
CA LEU A 19 -5.57 -4.27 -25.86
C LEU A 19 -4.77 -3.30 -26.72
N LYS A 20 -4.24 -2.22 -26.13
CA LYS A 20 -3.35 -1.28 -26.83
C LYS A 20 -2.07 -1.97 -27.32
N ARG A 21 -1.45 -2.84 -26.50
CA ARG A 21 -0.25 -3.60 -26.91
C ARG A 21 -0.54 -4.58 -28.05
N LEU A 22 -1.75 -5.12 -28.10
CA LEU A 22 -2.21 -6.01 -29.16
C LEU A 22 -2.62 -5.27 -30.45
N GLY A 23 -2.46 -3.94 -30.51
CA GLY A 23 -2.69 -3.16 -31.73
C GLY A 23 -4.13 -2.64 -31.91
N PHE A 24 -4.97 -2.72 -30.88
CA PHE A 24 -6.30 -2.11 -30.90
C PHE A 24 -6.19 -0.58 -30.80
N LYS A 25 -7.02 0.13 -31.55
CA LYS A 25 -7.20 1.59 -31.43
C LYS A 25 -8.53 1.91 -30.74
N PHE A 26 -8.58 3.07 -30.11
CA PHE A 26 -9.69 3.50 -29.27
C PHE A 26 -10.15 4.88 -29.71
N GLU A 27 -11.45 5.03 -29.94
CA GLU A 27 -12.08 6.32 -30.22
C GLU A 27 -13.17 6.60 -29.19
N PHE A 28 -13.17 7.80 -28.63
CA PHE A 28 -14.15 8.22 -27.62
C PHE A 28 -15.11 9.24 -28.26
N GLN A 29 -16.40 8.90 -28.24
CA GLN A 29 -17.46 9.76 -28.74
C GLN A 29 -18.42 10.09 -27.60
N LYS A 30 -18.71 11.38 -27.40
CA LYS A 30 -19.71 11.80 -26.41
C LYS A 30 -21.08 11.33 -26.88
N TYR A 31 -21.86 10.69 -26.00
CA TYR A 31 -23.19 10.20 -26.39
C TYR A 31 -24.13 11.40 -26.59
N PRO A 32 -24.76 11.57 -27.77
CA PRO A 32 -25.42 12.83 -28.12
C PRO A 32 -26.62 13.17 -27.22
N GLU A 33 -27.30 12.17 -26.65
CA GLU A 33 -28.56 12.36 -25.91
C GLU A 33 -28.47 12.01 -24.41
N MET A 34 -27.30 11.58 -23.91
CA MET A 34 -27.13 11.17 -22.52
C MET A 34 -26.01 11.94 -21.83
N ARG A 35 -26.38 12.74 -20.82
CA ARG A 35 -25.44 13.52 -20.00
C ARG A 35 -24.45 12.57 -19.31
N ASN A 36 -23.16 12.87 -19.44
CA ASN A 36 -22.03 12.14 -18.83
C ASN A 36 -21.83 10.69 -19.30
N LYS A 37 -22.35 10.31 -20.47
CA LYS A 37 -22.04 9.01 -21.09
C LYS A 37 -21.17 9.16 -22.32
N TRP A 38 -20.28 8.20 -22.48
CA TRP A 38 -19.32 8.15 -23.58
C TRP A 38 -19.42 6.80 -24.28
N LYS A 39 -19.45 6.81 -25.60
CA LYS A 39 -19.28 5.64 -26.44
C LYS A 39 -17.78 5.46 -26.68
N VAL A 40 -17.27 4.28 -26.37
CA VAL A 40 -15.90 3.88 -26.70
C VAL A 40 -15.99 2.90 -27.86
N VAL A 41 -15.36 3.24 -28.97
CA VAL A 41 -15.25 2.40 -30.16
C VAL A 41 -13.87 1.77 -30.17
N PHE A 42 -13.85 0.45 -30.35
CA PHE A 42 -12.63 -0.35 -30.46
C PHE A 42 -12.44 -0.72 -31.92
N GLU A 43 -11.36 -0.23 -32.52
CA GLU A 43 -10.93 -0.62 -33.85
C GLU A 43 -9.90 -1.74 -33.70
N CYS A 44 -10.23 -2.91 -34.25
CA CYS A 44 -9.34 -4.05 -34.24
C CYS A 44 -8.13 -3.85 -35.16
N PRO A 45 -6.99 -4.51 -34.86
CA PRO A 45 -5.90 -4.63 -35.81
C PRO A 45 -6.31 -5.48 -37.03
N ALA A 46 -5.68 -5.20 -38.17
CA ALA A 46 -5.94 -5.88 -39.44
C ALA A 46 -5.84 -7.41 -39.29
N GLY A 47 -6.86 -8.14 -39.75
CA GLY A 47 -6.96 -9.60 -39.60
C GLY A 47 -7.95 -10.08 -38.52
N SER A 48 -8.45 -9.18 -37.67
CA SER A 48 -9.45 -9.50 -36.64
C SER A 48 -10.86 -9.04 -37.07
N LYS A 49 -11.87 -9.92 -36.92
CA LYS A 49 -13.23 -9.68 -37.47
C LYS A 49 -14.21 -8.93 -36.54
N ALA A 50 -13.76 -8.28 -35.46
CA ALA A 50 -14.68 -7.76 -34.43
C ALA A 50 -14.43 -6.31 -34.04
N ASN A 51 -14.99 -5.35 -34.78
CA ASN A 51 -15.15 -4.00 -34.24
C ASN A 51 -16.28 -4.02 -33.21
N PHE A 52 -16.01 -3.59 -31.99
CA PHE A 52 -17.02 -3.51 -30.94
C PHE A 52 -17.08 -2.10 -30.36
N SER A 53 -18.23 -1.74 -29.80
CA SER A 53 -18.42 -0.46 -29.11
C SER A 53 -19.12 -0.70 -27.79
N THR A 54 -18.72 0.02 -26.76
CA THR A 54 -19.36 -0.03 -25.44
C THR A 54 -19.67 1.38 -24.95
N VAL A 55 -20.50 1.48 -23.92
CA VAL A 55 -20.87 2.75 -23.28
C VAL A 55 -20.37 2.72 -21.84
N ILE A 56 -19.55 3.70 -21.48
CA ILE A 56 -19.06 3.90 -20.11
C ILE A 56 -19.93 4.95 -19.39
N GLY A 57 -20.10 4.75 -18.08
CA GLY A 57 -21.19 5.33 -17.29
C GLY A 57 -20.89 6.70 -16.68
N SER A 58 -19.64 7.15 -16.69
CA SER A 58 -19.28 8.46 -16.12
C SER A 58 -18.04 9.09 -16.75
N ASN A 59 -17.86 10.40 -16.53
CA ASN A 59 -16.66 11.13 -16.93
C ASN A 59 -15.40 10.62 -16.18
N ASP A 60 -15.55 10.16 -14.93
CA ASP A 60 -14.45 9.60 -14.15
C ASP A 60 -13.92 8.29 -14.74
N GLU A 61 -14.81 7.42 -15.24
CA GLU A 61 -14.41 6.21 -15.96
C GLU A 61 -13.69 6.57 -17.26
N MET A 62 -14.15 7.60 -17.98
CA MET A 62 -13.51 8.08 -19.21
C MET A 62 -12.10 8.62 -18.93
N LEU A 63 -11.93 9.43 -17.88
CA LEU A 63 -10.63 9.97 -17.47
C LEU A 63 -9.66 8.85 -17.08
N LYS A 64 -10.11 7.84 -16.32
CA LYS A 64 -9.28 6.67 -15.97
C LYS A 64 -8.80 5.87 -17.18
N ILE A 65 -9.67 5.68 -18.18
CA ILE A 65 -9.32 4.97 -19.42
C ILE A 65 -8.37 5.84 -20.27
N SER A 66 -8.65 7.14 -20.38
CA SER A 66 -7.80 8.11 -21.10
C SER A 66 -6.40 8.22 -20.47
N ASP A 67 -6.32 8.24 -19.14
CA ASP A 67 -5.06 8.27 -18.39
C ASP A 67 -4.29 6.95 -18.55
N ALA A 68 -4.96 5.80 -18.48
CA ALA A 68 -4.34 4.50 -18.77
C ALA A 68 -3.79 4.42 -20.21
N LEU A 69 -4.50 5.00 -21.18
CA LEU A 69 -4.07 5.10 -22.58
C LEU A 69 -2.89 6.06 -22.79
N ARG A 70 -2.83 7.18 -22.08
CA ARG A 70 -1.75 8.19 -22.18
C ARG A 70 -0.49 7.81 -21.39
N MET A 71 -0.64 7.24 -20.19
CA MET A 71 0.48 6.97 -19.27
C MET A 71 1.12 5.58 -19.44
N GLY A 72 0.70 4.79 -20.44
CA GLY A 72 1.36 3.53 -20.79
C GLY A 72 1.20 2.40 -19.77
N GLY A 73 0.15 2.44 -18.94
CA GLY A 73 -0.20 1.40 -17.96
C GLY A 73 0.73 1.29 -16.74
N LYS A 74 2.04 1.56 -16.88
CA LYS A 74 3.02 1.40 -15.79
C LYS A 74 2.78 2.37 -14.62
N THR A 75 2.53 3.65 -14.89
CA THR A 75 2.29 4.63 -13.80
C THR A 75 0.93 4.40 -13.12
N PHE A 76 -0.06 3.93 -13.86
CA PHE A 76 -1.35 3.54 -13.29
C PHE A 76 -1.21 2.30 -12.38
N LEU A 77 -0.48 1.26 -12.83
CA LEU A 77 -0.19 0.09 -12.00
C LEU A 77 0.65 0.44 -10.78
N PHE A 78 1.60 1.37 -10.90
CA PHE A 78 2.37 1.90 -9.78
C PHE A 78 1.46 2.61 -8.77
N ASN A 79 0.61 3.53 -9.22
CA ASN A 79 -0.32 4.26 -8.36
C ASN A 79 -1.37 3.33 -7.72
N LEU A 80 -1.86 2.33 -8.46
CA LEU A 80 -2.77 1.32 -7.93
C LEU A 80 -2.08 0.45 -6.89
N SER A 81 -0.84 0.01 -7.14
CA SER A 81 -0.05 -0.75 -6.17
C SER A 81 0.18 0.05 -4.89
N VAL A 82 0.49 1.34 -5.00
CA VAL A 82 0.63 2.24 -3.84
C VAL A 82 -0.70 2.37 -3.08
N ALA A 83 -1.82 2.51 -3.78
CA ALA A 83 -3.14 2.57 -3.15
C ALA A 83 -3.51 1.27 -2.41
N VAL A 84 -3.26 0.11 -3.02
CA VAL A 84 -3.45 -1.22 -2.41
C VAL A 84 -2.60 -1.36 -1.15
N GLY A 85 -1.32 -0.95 -1.22
CA GLY A 85 -0.42 -0.89 -0.06
C GLY A 85 -1.03 -0.08 1.08
N ARG A 86 -1.45 1.15 0.78
CA ARG A 86 -2.02 2.07 1.79
C ARG A 86 -3.31 1.55 2.44
N PHE A 87 -4.17 0.86 1.70
CA PHE A 87 -5.35 0.21 2.28
C PHE A 87 -4.95 -0.92 3.25
N GLY A 88 -3.92 -1.70 2.90
CA GLY A 88 -3.35 -2.72 3.78
C GLY A 88 -2.78 -2.12 5.07
N GLU A 89 -1.99 -1.06 4.96
CA GLU A 89 -1.43 -0.33 6.10
C GLU A 89 -2.52 0.21 7.02
N ASN A 90 -3.58 0.80 6.46
CA ASN A 90 -4.72 1.30 7.23
C ASN A 90 -5.48 0.19 7.96
N ALA A 91 -5.67 -0.96 7.30
CA ALA A 91 -6.29 -2.13 7.93
C ALA A 91 -5.43 -2.64 9.10
N MET A 92 -4.11 -2.66 8.92
CA MET A 92 -3.19 -3.06 9.97
C MET A 92 -3.16 -2.06 11.14
N LEU A 93 -3.15 -0.75 10.85
CA LEU A 93 -3.28 0.31 11.85
C LEU A 93 -4.54 0.14 12.69
N ALA A 94 -5.67 -0.15 12.05
CA ALA A 94 -6.94 -0.40 12.73
C ALA A 94 -6.89 -1.68 13.57
N ALA A 95 -6.27 -2.75 13.08
CA ALA A 95 -6.12 -4.00 13.81
C ALA A 95 -5.24 -3.84 15.06
N VAL A 96 -4.12 -3.10 14.96
CA VAL A 96 -3.26 -2.77 16.10
C VAL A 96 -4.03 -1.98 17.15
N ARG A 97 -4.73 -0.91 16.74
CA ARG A 97 -5.53 -0.07 17.65
C ARG A 97 -6.67 -0.84 18.31
N ALA A 98 -7.24 -1.82 17.63
CA ALA A 98 -8.32 -2.66 18.14
C ALA A 98 -7.84 -3.86 18.96
N GLY A 99 -6.52 -4.05 19.15
CA GLY A 99 -5.96 -5.22 19.85
C GLY A 99 -6.23 -6.55 19.13
N ARG A 100 -6.40 -6.52 17.81
CA ARG A 100 -6.72 -7.71 16.97
C ARG A 100 -5.47 -8.35 16.35
N ILE A 101 -4.35 -8.31 17.07
CA ILE A 101 -3.06 -8.82 16.59
C ILE A 101 -2.79 -10.17 17.24
N ASN A 102 -3.08 -11.27 16.54
CA ASN A 102 -2.81 -12.62 17.03
C ASN A 102 -1.46 -13.14 16.50
N HIS A 103 -0.38 -12.84 17.22
CA HIS A 103 0.95 -13.34 16.89
C HIS A 103 1.68 -13.76 18.16
N THR A 104 2.29 -14.95 18.11
CA THR A 104 2.98 -15.56 19.26
C THR A 104 4.48 -15.54 19.02
N PHE A 105 5.24 -15.12 20.04
CA PHE A 105 6.70 -15.14 20.03
C PHE A 105 7.25 -15.70 21.34
N ARG A 106 8.53 -16.03 21.36
CA ARG A 106 9.21 -16.61 22.53
C ARG A 106 10.34 -15.74 23.02
N VAL A 107 10.48 -15.68 24.33
CA VAL A 107 11.58 -15.00 25.02
C VAL A 107 12.10 -15.99 26.06
N GLY A 108 13.30 -16.51 25.84
CA GLY A 108 13.79 -17.67 26.59
C GLY A 108 12.81 -18.85 26.50
N GLY A 109 12.38 -19.38 27.65
CA GLY A 109 11.43 -20.48 27.75
C GLY A 109 9.94 -20.07 27.79
N GLN A 110 9.62 -18.78 27.79
CA GLN A 110 8.24 -18.29 27.91
C GLN A 110 7.65 -17.89 26.55
N SER A 111 6.36 -18.15 26.37
CA SER A 111 5.60 -17.81 25.17
C SER A 111 4.71 -16.61 25.44
N PHE A 112 4.75 -15.63 24.55
CA PHE A 112 3.99 -14.40 24.62
C PHE A 112 3.13 -14.27 23.38
N ASN A 113 1.90 -13.75 23.53
CA ASN A 113 1.02 -13.48 22.40
C ASN A 113 0.64 -11.99 22.40
N LEU A 114 0.84 -11.31 21.28
CA LEU A 114 0.52 -9.89 21.12
C LEU A 114 -0.96 -9.57 21.35
N ARG A 115 -1.87 -10.54 21.19
CA ARG A 115 -3.30 -10.38 21.48
C ARG A 115 -3.56 -10.13 22.97
N ASN A 116 -2.65 -10.61 23.82
CA ASN A 116 -2.73 -10.45 25.27
C ASN A 116 -1.87 -9.27 25.75
N MET A 117 -1.40 -8.43 24.84
CA MET A 117 -0.57 -7.27 25.13
C MET A 117 -1.24 -5.97 24.69
N THR A 118 -1.00 -4.92 25.46
CA THR A 118 -1.28 -3.53 25.14
C THR A 118 -0.11 -2.99 24.33
N LEU A 119 -0.44 -2.44 23.16
CA LEU A 119 0.49 -1.71 22.32
C LEU A 119 0.23 -0.20 22.47
N SER A 120 1.28 0.63 22.33
CA SER A 120 1.12 2.08 22.20
C SER A 120 0.34 2.42 20.94
N ALA A 121 0.00 3.70 20.78
CA ALA A 121 -0.44 4.18 19.47
C ALA A 121 0.61 3.81 18.40
N PRO A 122 0.21 3.13 17.31
CA PRO A 122 1.16 2.77 16.25
C PRO A 122 1.63 4.01 15.50
N LEU A 123 2.92 4.03 15.16
CA LEU A 123 3.56 5.06 14.36
C LEU A 123 3.83 4.51 12.96
N GLN A 124 3.48 5.28 11.94
CA GLN A 124 3.92 4.99 10.58
C GLN A 124 5.29 5.65 10.38
N LEU A 125 6.35 4.84 10.29
CA LEU A 125 7.71 5.33 10.21
C LEU A 125 8.13 5.45 8.73
N GLN A 126 7.37 6.20 7.95
CA GLN A 126 7.60 6.42 6.53
C GLN A 126 7.69 7.92 6.21
N ASN A 127 8.44 8.24 5.16
CA ASN A 127 8.48 9.60 4.62
C ASN A 127 7.33 9.87 3.64
N THR A 128 7.21 11.10 3.14
CA THR A 128 6.15 11.50 2.19
C THR A 128 6.17 10.72 0.86
N SER A 129 7.24 9.99 0.55
CA SER A 129 7.34 9.10 -0.62
C SER A 129 7.06 7.63 -0.29
N GLY A 130 6.66 7.30 0.94
CA GLY A 130 6.40 5.93 1.40
C GLY A 130 7.66 5.11 1.71
N ASN A 131 8.83 5.73 1.83
CA ASN A 131 10.05 5.01 2.21
C ASN A 131 10.17 4.95 3.74
N GLY A 132 10.36 3.75 4.29
CA GLY A 132 10.54 3.53 5.72
C GLY A 132 9.98 2.20 6.21
N LEU A 133 9.50 2.15 7.46
CA LEU A 133 8.74 1.01 8.01
C LEU A 133 7.26 1.36 8.07
N ASP A 134 6.43 0.43 7.65
CA ASP A 134 4.98 0.67 7.52
C ASP A 134 4.35 1.03 8.86
N LEU A 135 4.56 0.20 9.90
CA LEU A 135 4.11 0.51 11.25
C LEU A 135 5.08 0.01 12.32
N VAL A 136 5.21 0.78 13.41
CA VAL A 136 5.89 0.36 14.64
C VAL A 136 5.04 0.66 15.86
N ALA A 137 5.08 -0.20 16.87
CA ALA A 137 4.33 -0.01 18.11
C ALA A 137 5.12 -0.53 19.31
N LYS A 138 5.07 0.20 20.43
CA LYS A 138 5.72 -0.18 21.67
C LYS A 138 4.83 -1.12 22.47
N ILE A 139 5.39 -2.16 23.05
CA ILE A 139 4.70 -3.04 23.99
C ILE A 139 4.68 -2.35 25.35
N THR A 140 3.50 -2.01 25.85
CA THR A 140 3.35 -1.25 27.10
C THR A 140 2.97 -2.14 28.28
N ALA A 141 2.18 -3.20 28.07
CA ALA A 141 1.82 -4.15 29.12
C ALA A 141 1.29 -5.48 28.55
N PRO A 142 1.47 -6.64 29.22
CA PRO A 142 2.59 -6.90 30.10
C PRO A 142 3.90 -6.72 29.30
N ARG A 143 4.87 -6.01 29.88
CA ARG A 143 6.14 -5.75 29.21
C ARG A 143 7.05 -6.97 29.38
N PRO A 144 7.43 -7.68 28.31
CA PRO A 144 8.43 -8.74 28.41
C PRO A 144 9.82 -8.12 28.67
N PRO A 145 10.81 -8.91 29.14
CA PRO A 145 12.19 -8.43 29.30
C PRO A 145 12.75 -7.83 28.00
N ALA A 146 12.50 -8.51 26.88
CA ALA A 146 12.65 -8.06 25.50
C ALA A 146 11.74 -8.97 24.65
N PRO A 147 11.21 -8.56 23.48
CA PRO A 147 11.33 -7.27 22.81
C PRO A 147 10.43 -6.19 23.43
N ARG A 148 10.80 -4.92 23.29
CA ARG A 148 9.98 -3.77 23.74
C ARG A 148 9.12 -3.19 22.64
N TRP A 149 9.44 -3.49 21.38
CA TRP A 149 8.78 -2.93 20.21
C TRP A 149 8.40 -4.03 19.23
N VAL A 150 7.38 -3.75 18.44
CA VAL A 150 6.96 -4.54 17.31
C VAL A 150 7.08 -3.68 16.06
N ALA A 151 7.76 -4.17 15.04
CA ALA A 151 7.78 -3.59 13.70
C ALA A 151 6.97 -4.46 12.76
N PHE A 152 6.07 -3.83 12.01
CA PHE A 152 5.22 -4.47 11.01
C PHE A 152 5.61 -4.00 9.62
N GLU A 153 5.82 -4.97 8.74
CA GLU A 153 5.93 -4.77 7.30
C GLU A 153 4.67 -5.37 6.66
N VAL A 154 3.91 -4.55 5.95
CA VAL A 154 2.57 -4.86 5.47
C VAL A 154 2.61 -5.13 3.98
N LYS A 155 2.18 -6.32 3.56
CA LYS A 155 1.97 -6.64 2.15
C LYS A 155 0.50 -6.94 1.91
N SER A 156 -0.09 -6.25 0.96
CA SER A 156 -1.49 -6.39 0.62
C SER A 156 -1.69 -6.89 -0.81
N LYS A 157 -2.81 -7.55 -1.03
CA LYS A 157 -3.28 -7.99 -2.35
C LYS A 157 -4.77 -7.68 -2.50
N MET A 158 -5.25 -7.64 -3.73
CA MET A 158 -6.68 -7.60 -4.03
C MET A 158 -7.13 -8.88 -4.71
N GLY A 159 -8.01 -9.61 -4.02
CA GLY A 159 -8.57 -10.87 -4.50
C GLY A 159 -7.76 -12.12 -4.17
N PRO A 160 -8.41 -13.29 -4.18
CA PRO A 160 -7.85 -14.53 -3.66
C PRO A 160 -6.74 -15.10 -4.55
N ASP A 161 -6.85 -14.93 -5.88
CA ASP A 161 -5.97 -15.56 -6.87
C ASP A 161 -4.63 -14.84 -7.08
N VAL A 162 -4.45 -13.68 -6.45
CA VAL A 162 -3.19 -12.92 -6.53
C VAL A 162 -2.29 -13.37 -5.37
N PRO A 163 -1.01 -13.69 -5.59
CA PRO A 163 -0.09 -13.95 -4.49
C PRO A 163 0.22 -12.65 -3.74
N PHE A 164 0.48 -12.77 -2.43
CA PHE A 164 1.04 -11.64 -1.69
C PHE A 164 2.40 -11.25 -2.26
N PRO A 165 2.70 -9.94 -2.39
CA PRO A 165 4.05 -9.51 -2.69
C PRO A 165 5.02 -10.02 -1.63
N SER A 166 6.18 -10.49 -2.06
CA SER A 166 7.27 -10.84 -1.14
C SER A 166 7.90 -9.58 -0.55
N LEU A 167 8.58 -9.75 0.58
CA LEU A 167 9.52 -8.77 1.08
C LEU A 167 10.61 -8.51 0.04
N SER A 168 10.98 -7.24 -0.16
CA SER A 168 12.12 -6.89 -1.03
C SER A 168 13.44 -7.41 -0.46
N GLU A 169 14.48 -7.52 -1.28
CA GLU A 169 15.82 -7.92 -0.81
C GLU A 169 16.35 -7.01 0.31
N ALA A 170 16.01 -5.72 0.27
CA ALA A 170 16.37 -4.78 1.33
C ALA A 170 15.65 -5.13 2.64
N GLN A 171 14.34 -5.43 2.57
CA GLN A 171 13.52 -5.81 3.72
C GLN A 171 13.96 -7.15 4.32
N GLN A 172 14.47 -8.08 3.53
CA GLN A 172 14.93 -9.38 4.05
C GLN A 172 16.23 -9.30 4.87
N ARG A 173 16.94 -8.16 4.85
CA ARG A 173 18.20 -8.03 5.59
C ARG A 173 17.95 -8.02 7.09
N SER A 174 18.86 -8.62 7.85
CA SER A 174 18.77 -8.69 9.31
C SER A 174 18.76 -7.29 9.96
N ASP A 175 19.47 -6.34 9.36
CA ASP A 175 19.67 -4.96 9.81
C ASP A 175 18.62 -3.97 9.28
N TYR A 176 17.63 -4.41 8.49
CA TYR A 176 16.72 -3.49 7.79
C TYR A 176 15.95 -2.58 8.74
N VAL A 177 15.42 -3.12 9.85
CA VAL A 177 14.67 -2.33 10.84
C VAL A 177 15.55 -1.27 11.49
N GLN A 178 16.78 -1.64 11.86
CA GLN A 178 17.77 -0.69 12.40
C GLN A 178 18.05 0.42 11.39
N ARG A 179 18.37 0.07 10.14
CA ARG A 179 18.68 1.04 9.07
C ARG A 179 17.49 1.95 8.74
N ALA A 180 16.27 1.41 8.78
CA ALA A 180 15.06 2.19 8.56
C ALA A 180 14.80 3.17 9.72
N ALA A 181 15.04 2.76 10.97
CA ALA A 181 14.95 3.62 12.14
C ALA A 181 15.99 4.75 12.12
N GLU A 182 17.25 4.42 11.81
CA GLU A 182 18.34 5.38 11.64
C GLU A 182 18.05 6.37 10.51
N GLY A 183 17.55 5.87 9.38
CA GLY A 183 17.16 6.67 8.23
C GLY A 183 16.01 7.63 8.54
N ALA A 184 15.00 7.17 9.28
CA ALA A 184 13.89 8.00 9.74
C ALA A 184 14.37 9.10 10.70
N PHE A 185 15.19 8.75 11.70
CA PHE A 185 15.72 9.71 12.66
C PHE A 185 16.57 10.79 11.95
N ALA A 186 17.53 10.39 11.12
CA ALA A 186 18.35 11.32 10.34
C ALA A 186 17.51 12.18 9.39
N GLY A 187 16.46 11.61 8.81
CA GLY A 187 15.47 12.30 7.97
C GLY A 187 14.70 13.38 8.74
N ILE A 188 14.24 13.08 9.95
CA ILE A 188 13.58 14.03 10.85
C ILE A 188 14.53 15.19 11.18
N GLU A 189 15.79 14.92 11.50
CA GLU A 189 16.77 15.97 11.76
C GLU A 189 17.04 16.85 10.52
N GLN A 190 17.09 16.24 9.35
CA GLN A 190 17.20 16.96 8.09
C GLN A 190 16.00 17.88 7.87
N ALA A 191 14.78 17.39 8.13
CA ALA A 191 13.56 18.18 8.03
C ALA A 191 13.57 19.37 9.00
N GLN A 192 13.98 19.16 10.26
CA GLN A 192 14.15 20.24 11.24
C GLN A 192 15.17 21.29 10.79
N ARG A 193 16.30 20.86 10.19
CA ARG A 193 17.30 21.78 9.62
C ARG A 193 16.75 22.56 8.43
N ALA A 194 15.98 21.91 7.55
CA ALA A 194 15.36 22.55 6.38
C ALA A 194 14.33 23.60 6.79
N ILE A 195 13.47 23.31 7.78
CA ILE A 195 12.49 24.26 8.34
C ILE A 195 13.21 25.49 8.91
N ARG A 196 14.26 25.30 9.72
CA ARG A 196 15.05 26.40 10.28
C ARG A 196 15.71 27.28 9.22
N ARG A 197 16.04 26.71 8.06
CA ARG A 197 16.63 27.42 6.91
C ARG A 197 15.59 27.96 5.92
N ASN A 198 14.30 27.84 6.23
CA ASN A 198 13.19 28.18 5.33
C ASN A 198 13.28 27.49 3.95
N GLN A 199 13.74 26.23 3.92
CA GLN A 199 13.89 25.43 2.71
C GLN A 199 12.72 24.46 2.57
N THR A 200 12.19 24.28 1.37
CA THR A 200 11.18 23.24 1.07
C THR A 200 11.83 21.87 0.82
N ARG A 201 13.02 21.87 0.20
CA ARG A 201 13.80 20.64 -0.04
C ARG A 201 14.33 20.06 1.29
N GLY A 202 14.22 18.74 1.44
CA GLY A 202 14.71 18.02 2.62
C GLY A 202 13.69 17.88 3.75
N ARG A 203 12.42 18.22 3.51
CA ARG A 203 11.32 18.13 4.47
C ARG A 203 10.47 16.86 4.35
N SER A 204 10.96 15.80 3.67
CA SER A 204 10.18 14.58 3.43
C SER A 204 9.78 13.80 4.69
N TRP A 205 10.37 14.12 5.84
CA TRP A 205 10.09 13.52 7.14
C TRP A 205 9.46 14.51 8.15
N GLU A 206 8.99 15.66 7.68
CA GLU A 206 8.52 16.73 8.57
C GLU A 206 7.34 16.31 9.46
N ASP A 207 6.48 15.43 8.96
CA ASP A 207 5.29 14.96 9.68
C ASP A 207 5.64 14.15 10.94
N LEU A 208 6.84 13.58 11.01
CA LEU A 208 7.32 12.81 12.15
C LEU A 208 8.11 13.65 13.17
N ILE A 209 8.31 14.95 12.93
CA ILE A 209 8.99 15.84 13.89
C ILE A 209 8.34 15.81 15.29
N PRO A 210 7.00 15.85 15.44
CA PRO A 210 6.37 15.77 16.75
C PRO A 210 6.63 14.45 17.49
N GLN A 211 6.98 13.38 16.76
CA GLN A 211 7.20 12.02 17.27
C GLN A 211 8.69 11.70 17.41
N LYS A 212 9.60 12.68 17.25
CA LYS A 212 11.06 12.46 17.25
C LYS A 212 11.56 11.64 18.44
N ALA A 213 11.04 11.89 19.65
CA ALA A 213 11.45 11.17 20.86
C ALA A 213 11.05 9.68 20.83
N GLU A 214 9.88 9.36 20.28
CA GLU A 214 9.43 7.96 20.14
C GLU A 214 10.23 7.24 19.04
N VAL A 215 10.55 7.94 17.95
CA VAL A 215 11.43 7.41 16.89
C VAL A 215 12.85 7.17 17.41
N GLU A 216 13.34 8.03 18.31
CA GLU A 216 14.62 7.82 18.99
C GLU A 216 14.60 6.57 19.88
N GLU A 217 13.59 6.41 20.73
CA GLU A 217 13.46 5.22 21.56
C GLU A 217 13.33 3.94 20.72
N PHE A 218 12.61 4.00 19.59
CA PHE A 218 12.51 2.87 18.66
C PHE A 218 13.85 2.56 18.00
N ARG A 219 14.62 3.57 17.58
CA ARG A 219 15.96 3.41 17.00
C ARG A 219 16.89 2.69 17.98
N ASP A 220 16.92 3.13 19.23
CA ASP A 220 17.78 2.55 20.25
C ASP A 220 17.38 1.08 20.52
N ALA A 221 16.08 0.81 20.64
CA ALA A 221 15.58 -0.56 20.75
C ALA A 221 15.92 -1.45 19.53
N ALA A 222 15.92 -0.88 18.32
CA ALA A 222 16.32 -1.60 17.12
C ALA A 222 17.81 -1.96 17.11
N GLN A 223 18.67 -1.08 17.63
CA GLN A 223 20.10 -1.33 17.81
C GLN A 223 20.35 -2.41 18.86
N ASP A 224 19.58 -2.41 19.95
CA ASP A 224 19.67 -3.39 21.04
C ASP A 224 18.97 -4.73 20.72
N SER A 225 18.48 -4.92 19.50
CA SER A 225 17.72 -6.12 19.08
C SER A 225 16.46 -6.38 19.93
N GLU A 226 15.86 -5.32 20.48
CA GLU A 226 14.63 -5.36 21.28
C GLU A 226 13.35 -5.14 20.44
N VAL A 227 13.40 -5.48 19.15
CA VAL A 227 12.28 -5.34 18.21
C VAL A 227 11.91 -6.70 17.63
N ILE A 228 10.64 -7.10 17.77
CA ILE A 228 10.09 -8.21 16.99
C ILE A 228 9.62 -7.73 15.63
N LYS A 229 9.95 -8.50 14.60
CA LYS A 229 9.65 -8.23 13.20
C LYS A 229 8.50 -9.12 12.76
N ILE A 230 7.43 -8.50 12.26
CA ILE A 230 6.22 -9.21 11.80
C ILE A 230 5.91 -8.79 10.38
N HIS A 231 5.74 -9.77 9.50
CA HIS A 231 5.19 -9.56 8.18
C HIS A 231 3.68 -9.77 8.25
N ALA A 232 2.93 -8.70 8.01
CA ALA A 232 1.48 -8.68 8.02
C ALA A 232 0.94 -8.75 6.59
N LYS A 233 0.13 -9.77 6.30
CA LYS A 233 -0.47 -10.00 5.00
C LYS A 233 -1.95 -9.69 5.05
N VAL A 234 -2.38 -8.72 4.23
CA VAL A 234 -3.76 -8.22 4.21
C VAL A 234 -4.40 -8.47 2.85
N GLU A 235 -5.38 -9.39 2.79
CA GLU A 235 -6.23 -9.51 1.62
C GLU A 235 -7.31 -8.44 1.63
N LEU A 236 -7.52 -7.77 0.50
CA LEU A 236 -8.49 -6.69 0.35
C LEU A 236 -9.55 -7.05 -0.70
N ASP A 237 -10.77 -6.56 -0.48
CA ASP A 237 -11.85 -6.60 -1.47
C ASP A 237 -11.67 -5.51 -2.54
N ARG A 238 -12.62 -5.45 -3.48
CA ARG A 238 -12.60 -4.45 -4.56
C ARG A 238 -12.84 -3.01 -4.08
N MET A 239 -13.25 -2.84 -2.83
CA MET A 239 -13.47 -1.54 -2.16
C MET A 239 -12.29 -1.17 -1.26
N GLY A 240 -11.22 -1.99 -1.22
CA GLY A 240 -10.07 -1.78 -0.34
C GLY A 240 -10.34 -2.12 1.13
N GLN A 241 -11.38 -2.90 1.43
CA GLN A 241 -11.67 -3.38 2.78
C GLN A 241 -11.01 -4.73 3.04
N PRO A 242 -10.49 -5.00 4.26
CA PRO A 242 -9.90 -6.29 4.59
C PRO A 242 -10.92 -7.43 4.46
N VAL A 243 -10.51 -8.51 3.79
CA VAL A 243 -11.27 -9.75 3.64
C VAL A 243 -10.66 -10.79 4.58
N GLY A 244 -11.42 -11.18 5.59
CA GLY A 244 -10.97 -12.16 6.58
C GLY A 244 -9.99 -11.60 7.61
N GLU A 245 -9.21 -12.49 8.22
CA GLU A 245 -8.20 -12.16 9.22
C GLU A 245 -6.88 -11.74 8.57
N ILE A 246 -6.16 -10.79 9.21
CA ILE A 246 -4.79 -10.44 8.81
C ILE A 246 -3.85 -11.58 9.19
N GLU A 247 -3.16 -12.17 8.22
CA GLU A 247 -2.17 -13.21 8.48
C GLU A 247 -0.87 -12.55 8.99
N LEU A 248 -0.41 -12.98 10.17
CA LEU A 248 0.78 -12.44 10.83
C LEU A 248 1.86 -13.52 10.93
N VAL A 249 2.93 -13.37 10.16
CA VAL A 249 4.06 -14.31 10.17
C VAL A 249 5.32 -13.63 10.66
N ALA A 250 6.25 -14.41 11.21
CA ALA A 250 7.58 -13.91 11.53
C ALA A 250 8.25 -13.41 10.24
N TRP A 251 8.87 -12.24 10.33
CA TRP A 251 9.68 -11.65 9.26
C TRP A 251 11.14 -12.05 9.41
#